data_AF-A0A5M3XG35-F1
#
_entry.id   AF-A0A5M3XG35-F1
#
_cell.length_a   1.000
_cell.length_b   1.000
_cell.length_c   1.000
_cell.angle_alpha   90.00
_cell.angle_beta   90.00
_cell.angle_gamma   90.00
#
_symmetry.space_group_name_H-M   'P 1'
#
loop_
_entity.id
_entity.type
_entity.pdbx_description
1 polymer ?
#
loop_
_entity_poly.entity_id
_entity_poly.type
_entity_poly.pdbx_seq_one_letter_code
_entity_poly.pdbx_strand_id
1 'polypeptide(L)'
;MLCTDGPVTSLVELSLSPLFRRGHGALYDALADGGIDEDRLRDLLAAQLPTDAPLMFGVDATTFPRPNAECSPDRGLHYAPCHCDGDRKVVPGWEFQWVTGLEWGSSSWTLPVDARRLPEGACPVTTTATQIRDLAERLAEQKDPGQRPRPLFVLDQGYAAAALTHALEGIDVQLLVRIAGDRVFYDGRPGPRKPGPGRNGVHGRRFNLAADADTRPPDQVLVVPDTTKYGRVEVRAWHGMHQKVQRTGYFALLEGELFSRLPIIEGTVIQVRVERLPNGRSPHRTMWLWYSGLPEPDLDVCWRAYLRRFDMEHTFKMMKSQLGWTAARVRHPEQAVRWTWLLLAAYVQLRLARHLVGDLRRPWERRPRPGRPLTPYRVRRAFRHVHDRLGTSARLPKSTHPGPGALPEGRIGQLPATVLDPNFAKRTVSRRRETRRRVKSQAWNCSPRARTTTRRARSDR
;
A
#
# COMPACT_ATOMS: atom_id res chain seq x y z
N MET A 1 -8.24 13.29 -17.14
CA MET A 1 -8.13 11.83 -16.84
C MET A 1 -9.48 11.12 -16.73
N LEU A 2 -10.48 11.68 -16.03
CA LEU A 2 -11.78 11.02 -15.86
C LEU A 2 -12.63 11.03 -17.13
N CYS A 3 -12.56 12.10 -17.91
CA CYS A 3 -13.41 12.30 -19.08
C CYS A 3 -12.79 11.86 -20.43
N THR A 4 -11.56 11.32 -20.42
CA THR A 4 -10.89 10.84 -21.65
C THR A 4 -11.52 9.54 -22.14
N ASP A 5 -11.66 9.37 -23.47
CA ASP A 5 -12.34 8.21 -24.07
C ASP A 5 -11.64 6.86 -23.81
N GLY A 6 -10.31 6.89 -23.71
CA GLY A 6 -9.46 5.72 -23.55
C GLY A 6 -8.64 5.70 -22.27
N PRO A 7 -7.85 4.64 -22.05
CA PRO A 7 -6.76 4.62 -21.07
C PRO A 7 -5.85 5.83 -21.18
N VAL A 8 -5.41 6.37 -20.04
CA VAL A 8 -4.36 7.40 -20.01
C VAL A 8 -3.01 6.71 -20.19
N THR A 9 -2.44 6.84 -21.38
CA THR A 9 -1.14 6.25 -21.78
C THR A 9 0.03 7.21 -21.64
N SER A 10 -0.24 8.52 -21.63
CA SER A 10 0.75 9.57 -21.43
C SER A 10 0.15 10.73 -20.65
N LEU A 11 0.99 11.42 -19.85
CA LEU A 11 0.58 12.64 -19.17
C LEU A 11 0.23 13.73 -20.18
N VAL A 12 1.08 13.96 -21.19
CA VAL A 12 0.87 15.04 -22.15
C VAL A 12 -0.39 14.83 -23.00
N GLU A 13 -0.77 13.59 -23.29
CA GLU A 13 -2.02 13.30 -24.03
C GLU A 13 -3.27 13.77 -23.28
N LEU A 14 -3.21 13.96 -21.96
CA LEU A 14 -4.31 14.56 -21.20
C LEU A 14 -4.62 15.99 -21.66
N SER A 15 -3.63 16.72 -22.19
CA SER A 15 -3.84 18.07 -22.71
C SER A 15 -4.60 18.12 -24.03
N LEU A 16 -4.73 16.98 -24.72
CA LEU A 16 -5.54 16.86 -25.94
C LEU A 16 -7.03 16.64 -25.62
N SER A 17 -7.38 16.42 -24.35
CA SER A 17 -8.78 16.32 -23.95
C SER A 17 -9.48 17.67 -24.17
N PRO A 18 -10.69 17.69 -24.78
CA PRO A 18 -11.45 18.94 -24.96
C PRO A 18 -11.75 19.71 -23.66
N LEU A 19 -11.71 19.01 -22.52
CA LEU A 19 -11.94 19.58 -21.19
C LEU A 19 -10.66 20.14 -20.55
N PHE A 20 -9.49 19.94 -21.17
CA PHE A 20 -8.24 20.48 -20.68
C PHE A 20 -8.10 21.93 -21.13
N ARG A 21 -8.09 22.85 -20.17
CA ARG A 21 -8.18 24.30 -20.45
C ARG A 21 -6.83 25.01 -20.52
N ARG A 22 -5.70 24.32 -20.30
CA ARG A 22 -4.35 24.95 -20.25
C ARG A 22 -3.44 24.37 -21.34
N GLY A 23 -2.30 25.01 -21.59
CA GLY A 23 -1.26 24.43 -22.44
C GLY A 23 -0.64 23.18 -21.82
N HIS A 24 -0.03 22.31 -22.65
CA HIS A 24 0.55 21.05 -22.18
C HIS A 24 1.63 21.22 -21.09
N GLY A 25 2.40 22.31 -21.15
CA GLY A 25 3.46 22.62 -20.17
C GLY A 25 2.91 22.74 -18.75
N ALA A 26 1.71 23.33 -18.62
CA ALA A 26 1.07 23.57 -17.33
C ALA A 26 0.80 22.28 -16.53
N LEU A 27 0.68 21.13 -17.19
CA LEU A 27 0.55 19.84 -16.50
C LEU A 27 1.85 19.46 -15.79
N TYR A 28 2.98 19.63 -16.46
CA TYR A 28 4.30 19.34 -15.87
C TYR A 28 4.65 20.38 -14.80
N ASP A 29 4.35 21.66 -15.05
CA ASP A 29 4.53 22.73 -14.06
C ASP A 29 3.71 22.46 -12.80
N ALA A 30 2.45 22.00 -12.94
CA ALA A 30 1.62 21.64 -11.80
C ALA A 30 2.18 20.45 -10.99
N LEU A 31 2.83 19.49 -11.64
CA LEU A 31 3.47 18.38 -10.93
C LEU A 31 4.82 18.77 -10.30
N ALA A 32 5.57 19.66 -10.94
CA ALA A 32 6.83 20.18 -10.44
C ALA A 32 6.63 21.11 -9.24
N ASP A 33 5.76 22.12 -9.40
CA ASP A 33 5.68 23.29 -8.54
C ASP A 33 4.31 23.46 -7.87
N GLY A 34 3.33 22.60 -8.18
CA GLY A 34 2.00 22.67 -7.58
C GLY A 34 1.99 22.32 -6.09
N GLY A 35 1.05 22.91 -5.35
CA GLY A 35 0.76 22.58 -3.96
C GLY A 35 -0.51 21.73 -3.84
N ILE A 36 -0.45 20.68 -3.04
CA ILE A 36 -1.63 19.95 -2.55
C ILE A 36 -1.52 19.96 -1.04
N ASP A 37 -2.54 20.48 -0.37
CA ASP A 37 -2.71 20.32 1.07
C ASP A 37 -3.14 18.86 1.32
N GLU A 38 -2.16 17.99 1.57
CA GLU A 38 -2.39 16.56 1.71
C GLU A 38 -3.24 16.24 2.94
N ASP A 39 -3.08 16.98 4.04
CA ASP A 39 -3.84 16.75 5.26
C ASP A 39 -5.30 17.13 5.09
N ARG A 40 -5.57 18.30 4.49
CA ARG A 40 -6.94 18.67 4.15
C ARG A 40 -7.57 17.67 3.17
N LEU A 41 -6.80 17.13 2.23
CA LEU A 41 -7.30 16.11 1.32
C LEU A 41 -7.59 14.79 2.05
N ARG A 42 -6.74 14.36 2.99
CA ARG A 42 -7.01 13.20 3.87
C ARG A 42 -8.29 13.38 4.65
N ASP A 43 -8.51 14.57 5.23
CA ASP A 43 -9.74 14.87 5.98
C ASP A 43 -10.98 14.78 5.08
N LEU A 44 -10.91 15.37 3.89
CA LEU A 44 -11.99 15.31 2.90
C LEU A 44 -12.30 13.87 2.48
N LEU A 45 -11.27 13.03 2.29
CA LEU A 45 -11.44 11.62 1.92
C LEU A 45 -12.01 10.79 3.08
N ALA A 46 -11.52 11.01 4.30
CA ALA A 46 -12.02 10.36 5.50
C ALA A 46 -13.50 10.71 5.74
N ALA A 47 -13.91 11.96 5.48
CA ALA A 47 -15.31 12.39 5.57
C ALA A 47 -16.25 11.70 4.56
N GLN A 48 -15.73 11.00 3.54
CA GLN A 48 -16.54 10.20 2.60
C GLN A 48 -16.74 8.74 3.05
N LEU A 49 -16.14 8.34 4.18
CA LEU A 49 -16.37 7.02 4.76
C LEU A 49 -17.82 6.92 5.26
N PRO A 50 -18.45 5.73 5.20
CA PRO A 50 -19.78 5.55 5.75
C PRO A 50 -19.78 5.88 7.24
N THR A 51 -20.87 6.44 7.77
CA THR A 51 -21.03 6.79 9.20
C THR A 51 -21.82 5.72 9.97
N ASP A 52 -22.52 4.83 9.28
CA ASP A 52 -23.45 3.84 9.82
C ASP A 52 -22.95 2.37 9.86
N ALA A 53 -21.75 2.08 9.33
CA ALA A 53 -21.21 0.71 9.25
C ALA A 53 -19.78 0.57 9.80
N PRO A 54 -19.40 -0.54 10.48
CA PRO A 54 -18.04 -0.68 10.98
C PRO A 54 -17.00 -0.56 9.86
N LEU A 55 -15.88 0.11 10.15
CA LEU A 55 -14.88 0.44 9.14
C LEU A 55 -13.87 -0.68 8.97
N MET A 56 -13.62 -1.05 7.72
CA MET A 56 -12.55 -1.95 7.32
C MET A 56 -11.64 -1.23 6.33
N PHE A 57 -10.34 -1.36 6.53
CA PHE A 57 -9.33 -0.79 5.67
C PHE A 57 -8.41 -1.91 5.17
N GLY A 58 -8.11 -1.91 3.89
CA GLY A 58 -7.00 -2.68 3.35
C GLY A 58 -5.76 -1.78 3.29
N VAL A 59 -4.62 -2.34 3.68
CA VAL A 59 -3.31 -1.70 3.55
C VAL A 59 -2.46 -2.52 2.60
N ASP A 60 -1.95 -1.89 1.57
CA ASP A 60 -1.08 -2.55 0.60
C ASP A 60 -0.12 -1.57 -0.07
N ALA A 61 1.03 -2.08 -0.48
CA ALA A 61 2.05 -1.32 -1.17
C ALA A 61 2.07 -1.65 -2.65
N THR A 62 2.34 -0.65 -3.48
CA THR A 62 2.38 -0.83 -4.92
C THR A 62 3.49 -0.02 -5.57
N THR A 63 4.16 -0.65 -6.54
CA THR A 63 5.36 -0.10 -7.17
C THR A 63 5.04 0.87 -8.29
N PHE A 64 5.68 2.04 -8.27
CA PHE A 64 5.80 3.01 -9.36
C PHE A 64 7.11 2.74 -10.14
N PRO A 65 7.07 2.03 -11.27
CA PRO A 65 8.28 1.52 -11.91
C PRO A 65 9.04 2.59 -12.70
N ARG A 66 10.36 2.68 -12.46
CA ARG A 66 11.31 3.59 -13.11
C ARG A 66 12.57 2.85 -13.64
N PRO A 67 12.40 1.85 -14.55
CA PRO A 67 13.51 1.07 -15.11
C PRO A 67 14.53 1.93 -15.85
N ASN A 68 14.06 2.85 -16.69
CA ASN A 68 14.92 3.59 -17.61
C ASN A 68 15.33 4.98 -17.08
N ALA A 69 15.08 5.27 -15.80
CA ALA A 69 15.33 6.59 -15.21
C ALA A 69 16.44 6.50 -14.17
N GLU A 70 17.66 6.22 -14.62
CA GLU A 70 18.80 5.96 -13.73
C GLU A 70 19.09 7.13 -12.78
N CYS A 71 18.91 8.36 -13.27
CA CYS A 71 19.14 9.60 -12.54
C CYS A 71 17.96 10.03 -11.64
N SER A 72 16.86 9.28 -11.59
CA SER A 72 15.78 9.57 -10.63
C SER A 72 16.25 9.23 -9.21
N PRO A 73 16.13 10.16 -8.26
CA PRO A 73 16.63 9.97 -6.91
C PRO A 73 15.80 8.92 -6.14
N ASP A 74 16.42 8.33 -5.11
CA ASP A 74 15.77 7.51 -4.08
C ASP A 74 14.88 6.41 -4.68
N ARG A 75 15.45 5.65 -5.63
CA ARG A 75 14.81 4.49 -6.26
C ARG A 75 15.26 3.20 -5.58
N GLY A 76 14.31 2.45 -5.04
CA GLY A 76 14.54 1.10 -4.53
C GLY A 76 14.30 0.02 -5.58
N LEU A 77 14.74 -1.20 -5.28
CA LEU A 77 14.37 -2.41 -6.02
C LEU A 77 13.13 -3.03 -5.39
N HIS A 78 12.00 -2.99 -6.10
CA HIS A 78 10.72 -3.46 -5.58
C HIS A 78 10.22 -4.66 -6.37
N TYR A 79 9.41 -5.50 -5.74
CA TYR A 79 8.84 -6.67 -6.40
C TYR A 79 8.03 -6.27 -7.62
N ALA A 80 8.24 -6.97 -8.74
CA ALA A 80 7.44 -6.84 -9.94
C ALA A 80 7.07 -8.23 -10.46
N PRO A 81 5.77 -8.51 -10.66
CA PRO A 81 5.36 -9.73 -11.33
C PRO A 81 5.80 -9.66 -12.81
N CYS A 82 6.90 -10.34 -13.16
CA CYS A 82 7.23 -10.64 -14.54
C CYS A 82 6.81 -12.08 -14.88
N HIS A 83 6.45 -12.33 -16.15
CA HIS A 83 6.33 -13.68 -16.72
C HIS A 83 7.69 -14.29 -17.14
N CYS A 84 8.79 -13.73 -16.64
CA CYS A 84 10.15 -14.11 -17.01
C CYS A 84 10.74 -15.14 -16.03
N ASP A 85 11.70 -15.93 -16.52
CA ASP A 85 12.34 -17.07 -15.86
C ASP A 85 12.87 -16.75 -14.46
N GLY A 86 12.03 -16.91 -13.44
CA GLY A 86 12.35 -17.21 -12.03
C GLY A 86 13.17 -16.23 -11.19
N ASP A 87 14.20 -15.60 -11.76
CA ASP A 87 15.40 -15.15 -11.04
C ASP A 87 15.50 -13.63 -10.85
N ARG A 88 14.69 -12.82 -11.53
CA ARG A 88 14.67 -11.35 -11.36
C ARG A 88 13.26 -10.79 -11.34
N LYS A 89 12.58 -10.94 -10.21
CA LYS A 89 11.24 -10.37 -9.95
C LYS A 89 11.32 -8.99 -9.28
N VAL A 90 12.26 -8.14 -9.71
CA VAL A 90 12.40 -6.78 -9.17
C VAL A 90 12.46 -5.74 -10.28
N VAL A 91 11.84 -4.59 -10.05
CA VAL A 91 11.91 -3.41 -10.90
C VAL A 91 12.41 -2.24 -10.06
N PRO A 92 13.36 -1.43 -10.55
CA PRO A 92 13.74 -0.21 -9.85
C PRO A 92 12.61 0.81 -9.97
N GLY A 93 12.33 1.53 -8.90
CA GLY A 93 11.19 2.44 -8.85
C GLY A 93 11.02 3.08 -7.49
N TRP A 94 9.83 3.61 -7.27
CA TRP A 94 9.38 4.05 -5.96
C TRP A 94 8.25 3.15 -5.51
N GLU A 95 8.02 3.06 -4.21
CA GLU A 95 6.92 2.30 -3.63
C GLU A 95 5.97 3.22 -2.89
N PHE A 96 4.68 2.95 -3.02
CA PHE A 96 3.62 3.72 -2.40
C PHE A 96 2.73 2.77 -1.61
N GLN A 97 2.57 3.04 -0.32
CA GLN A 97 1.62 2.37 0.56
C GLN A 97 0.29 3.11 0.56
N TRP A 98 -0.80 2.37 0.37
CA TRP A 98 -2.15 2.90 0.27
C TRP A 98 -2.98 2.35 1.42
N VAL A 99 -3.79 3.22 2.03
CA VAL A 99 -4.85 2.83 2.95
C VAL A 99 -6.18 3.05 2.27
N THR A 100 -6.97 1.99 2.20
CA THR A 100 -8.17 1.94 1.37
C THR A 100 -9.34 1.38 2.15
N GLY A 101 -10.40 2.18 2.33
CA GLY A 101 -11.67 1.74 2.88
C GLY A 101 -12.29 0.65 2.01
N LEU A 102 -12.65 -0.47 2.63
CA LEU A 102 -13.27 -1.63 2.01
C LEU A 102 -14.78 -1.59 2.24
N GLU A 103 -15.54 -2.08 1.27
CA GLU A 103 -17.01 -2.19 1.40
C GLU A 103 -17.41 -3.54 1.98
N TRP A 104 -18.50 -3.56 2.75
CA TRP A 104 -19.16 -4.79 3.16
C TRP A 104 -19.79 -5.50 1.96
N GLY A 105 -19.60 -6.82 1.87
CA GLY A 105 -20.02 -7.59 0.71
C GLY A 105 -19.04 -7.50 -0.47
N SER A 106 -19.34 -8.16 -1.59
CA SER A 106 -18.42 -8.14 -2.75
C SER A 106 -18.57 -6.84 -3.52
N SER A 107 -17.52 -6.05 -3.70
CA SER A 107 -17.58 -4.81 -4.50
C SER A 107 -16.43 -4.72 -5.48
N SER A 108 -16.64 -4.00 -6.59
CA SER A 108 -15.55 -3.54 -7.47
C SER A 108 -15.04 -2.16 -7.06
N TRP A 109 -15.58 -1.61 -5.99
CA TRP A 109 -15.26 -0.29 -5.47
C TRP A 109 -14.57 -0.42 -4.13
N THR A 110 -13.64 0.50 -3.92
CA THR A 110 -13.05 0.77 -2.62
C THR A 110 -13.01 2.27 -2.42
N LEU A 111 -12.53 2.75 -1.27
CA LEU A 111 -12.33 4.17 -1.00
C LEU A 111 -10.89 4.42 -0.50
N PRO A 112 -9.93 4.70 -1.39
CA PRO A 112 -8.60 5.16 -1.00
C PRO A 112 -8.71 6.43 -0.15
N VAL A 113 -8.17 6.40 1.07
CA VAL A 113 -8.20 7.53 2.02
C VAL A 113 -6.82 8.13 2.28
N ASP A 114 -5.76 7.37 2.06
CA ASP A 114 -4.39 7.87 2.15
C ASP A 114 -3.44 7.10 1.23
N ALA A 115 -2.39 7.77 0.78
CA ALA A 115 -1.27 7.17 0.08
C ALA A 115 0.04 7.83 0.52
N ARG A 116 1.03 7.02 0.91
CA ARG A 116 2.35 7.48 1.33
C ARG A 116 3.42 6.81 0.52
N ARG A 117 4.40 7.59 0.09
CA ARG A 117 5.63 7.05 -0.47
C ARG A 117 6.42 6.34 0.64
N LEU A 118 6.99 5.19 0.33
CA LEU A 118 7.96 4.49 1.17
C LEU A 118 9.37 4.82 0.64
N PRO A 119 10.14 5.71 1.29
CA PRO A 119 11.52 5.99 0.89
C PRO A 119 12.41 4.76 1.00
N GLU A 120 13.48 4.70 0.21
CA GLU A 120 14.46 3.62 0.35
C GLU A 120 15.11 3.68 1.75
N GLY A 121 15.18 2.55 2.43
CA GLY A 121 15.74 2.46 3.79
C GLY A 121 14.83 2.91 4.92
N ALA A 122 13.67 3.50 4.63
CA ALA A 122 12.64 3.74 5.65
C ALA A 122 12.15 2.41 6.24
N CYS A 123 11.80 2.41 7.54
CA CYS A 123 11.28 1.20 8.15
C CYS A 123 9.79 1.05 7.85
N PRO A 124 9.35 0.01 7.09
CA PRO A 124 7.96 -0.08 6.68
C PRO A 124 7.00 -0.16 7.86
N VAL A 125 7.37 -0.87 8.94
CA VAL A 125 6.56 -0.97 10.17
C VAL A 125 6.26 0.42 10.75
N THR A 126 7.28 1.27 10.88
CA THR A 126 7.10 2.63 11.40
C THR A 126 6.20 3.45 10.49
N THR A 127 6.45 3.42 9.17
CA THR A 127 5.63 4.17 8.21
C THR A 127 4.17 3.71 8.20
N THR A 128 3.92 2.40 8.23
CA THR A 128 2.56 1.84 8.33
C THR A 128 1.89 2.18 9.65
N ALA A 129 2.60 2.08 10.77
CA ALA A 129 2.04 2.40 12.08
C ALA A 129 1.69 3.89 12.19
N THR A 130 2.56 4.80 11.74
CA THR A 130 2.25 6.23 11.66
C THR A 130 1.04 6.47 10.75
N GLN A 131 0.99 5.83 9.58
CA GLN A 131 -0.15 5.99 8.67
C GLN A 131 -1.48 5.54 9.27
N ILE A 132 -1.49 4.43 9.99
CA ILE A 132 -2.68 3.91 10.68
C ILE A 132 -3.07 4.83 11.84
N ARG A 133 -2.09 5.30 12.61
CA ARG A 133 -2.31 6.24 13.74
C ARG A 133 -2.95 7.54 13.28
N ASP A 134 -2.37 8.18 12.26
CA ASP A 134 -2.88 9.45 11.74
C ASP A 134 -4.31 9.31 11.20
N LEU A 135 -4.67 8.16 10.60
CA LEU A 135 -6.05 7.91 10.18
C LEU A 135 -6.96 7.65 11.39
N ALA A 136 -6.52 6.88 12.38
CA ALA A 136 -7.31 6.61 13.58
C ALA A 136 -7.61 7.90 14.36
N GLU A 137 -6.65 8.80 14.48
CA GLU A 137 -6.82 10.12 15.10
C GLU A 137 -7.86 10.96 14.35
N ARG A 138 -7.77 11.05 13.02
CA ARG A 138 -8.78 11.75 12.19
C ARG A 138 -10.17 11.17 12.35
N LEU A 139 -10.29 9.84 12.42
CA LEU A 139 -11.58 9.17 12.64
C LEU A 139 -12.15 9.47 14.02
N ALA A 140 -11.30 9.60 15.04
CA ALA A 140 -11.72 9.97 16.39
C ALA A 140 -12.19 11.43 16.47
N GLU A 141 -11.53 12.34 15.74
CA GLU A 141 -11.88 13.77 15.67
C GLU A 141 -13.21 14.02 14.94
N GLN A 142 -13.52 13.22 13.92
CA GLN A 142 -14.76 13.37 13.13
C GLN A 142 -16.06 13.08 13.89
N LYS A 143 -15.98 12.64 15.16
CA LYS A 143 -17.07 12.40 16.12
C LYS A 143 -18.42 11.98 15.52
N ASP A 144 -18.73 10.69 15.66
CA ASP A 144 -20.07 10.27 16.08
C ASP A 144 -19.94 9.71 17.52
N PRO A 145 -20.52 10.36 18.54
CA PRO A 145 -20.39 9.95 19.93
C PRO A 145 -21.29 8.74 20.23
N GLY A 146 -20.91 7.55 19.75
CA GLY A 146 -21.55 6.31 20.18
C GLY A 146 -21.33 5.09 19.28
N GLN A 147 -20.62 4.10 19.82
CA GLN A 147 -20.77 2.66 19.49
C GLN A 147 -20.24 2.11 18.16
N ARG A 148 -19.50 2.86 17.33
CA ARG A 148 -18.82 2.19 16.21
C ARG A 148 -17.66 1.31 16.73
N PRO A 149 -17.54 0.05 16.29
CA PRO A 149 -16.38 -0.79 16.62
C PRO A 149 -15.08 -0.15 16.12
N ARG A 150 -13.98 -0.40 16.83
CA ARG A 150 -12.63 0.02 16.42
C ARG A 150 -12.37 -0.37 14.95
N PRO A 151 -11.81 0.50 14.11
CA PRO A 151 -11.58 0.20 12.69
C PRO A 151 -10.63 -0.99 12.51
N LEU A 152 -10.95 -1.85 11.56
CA LEU A 152 -10.19 -3.05 11.23
C LEU A 152 -9.25 -2.81 10.05
N PHE A 153 -7.94 -2.94 10.26
CA PHE A 153 -6.92 -2.85 9.22
C PHE A 153 -6.46 -4.24 8.80
N VAL A 154 -6.59 -4.51 7.51
CA VAL A 154 -6.34 -5.81 6.89
C VAL A 154 -5.08 -5.72 6.02
N LEU A 155 -4.07 -6.50 6.38
CA LEU A 155 -2.74 -6.47 5.75
C LEU A 155 -2.35 -7.81 5.16
N ASP A 156 -1.49 -7.77 4.15
CA ASP A 156 -0.99 -8.95 3.47
C ASP A 156 0.13 -9.67 4.26
N GLN A 157 0.67 -10.75 3.68
CA GLN A 157 1.71 -11.57 4.34
C GLN A 157 3.09 -10.89 4.44
N GLY A 158 3.32 -9.81 3.67
CA GLY A 158 4.58 -9.06 3.70
C GLY A 158 4.75 -8.24 4.98
N TYR A 159 3.66 -7.88 5.65
CA TYR A 159 3.69 -7.04 6.84
C TYR A 159 4.09 -7.82 8.11
N ALA A 160 4.91 -7.19 8.95
CA ALA A 160 5.39 -7.78 10.19
C ALA A 160 4.33 -7.66 11.32
N ALA A 161 3.43 -8.63 11.40
CA ALA A 161 2.28 -8.65 12.30
C ALA A 161 2.59 -8.26 13.77
N ALA A 162 3.55 -8.94 14.41
CA ALA A 162 3.94 -8.64 15.80
C ALA A 162 4.55 -7.23 15.95
N ALA A 163 5.38 -6.80 15.00
CA ALA A 163 6.02 -5.48 15.05
C ALA A 163 4.98 -4.35 14.88
N LEU A 164 4.00 -4.52 14.00
CA LEU A 164 2.88 -3.58 13.86
C LEU A 164 1.99 -3.56 15.11
N THR A 165 1.75 -4.72 15.71
CA THR A 165 0.98 -4.82 16.97
C THR A 165 1.65 -4.00 18.07
N HIS A 166 2.97 -4.10 18.22
CA HIS A 166 3.74 -3.28 19.16
C HIS A 166 3.73 -1.80 18.80
N ALA A 167 3.95 -1.45 17.52
CA ALA A 167 4.00 -0.06 17.08
C ALA A 167 2.66 0.70 17.21
N LEU A 168 1.55 -0.05 17.30
CA LEU A 168 0.19 0.46 17.44
C LEU A 168 -0.39 0.20 18.85
N GLU A 169 0.46 -0.15 19.82
CA GLU A 169 0.04 -0.26 21.21
C GLU A 169 -0.57 1.08 21.70
N GLY A 170 -1.69 0.97 22.43
CA GLY A 170 -2.46 2.13 22.90
C GLY A 170 -3.34 2.80 21.85
N ILE A 171 -3.35 2.34 20.60
CA ILE A 171 -4.23 2.88 19.55
C ILE A 171 -5.49 2.02 19.43
N ASP A 172 -6.65 2.67 19.37
CA ASP A 172 -7.97 2.05 19.27
C ASP A 172 -8.25 1.49 17.86
N VAL A 173 -7.45 0.52 17.42
CA VAL A 173 -7.57 -0.17 16.12
C VAL A 173 -7.56 -1.69 16.29
N GLN A 174 -8.03 -2.39 15.26
CA GLN A 174 -7.89 -3.83 15.12
C GLN A 174 -6.97 -4.11 13.92
N LEU A 175 -6.05 -5.06 14.04
CA LEU A 175 -5.17 -5.51 12.96
C LEU A 175 -5.51 -6.94 12.58
N LEU A 176 -5.56 -7.22 11.29
CA LEU A 176 -5.69 -8.54 10.73
C LEU A 176 -4.64 -8.73 9.64
N VAL A 177 -3.60 -9.49 9.93
CA VAL A 177 -2.44 -9.67 9.05
C VAL A 177 -2.38 -11.12 8.58
N ARG A 178 -2.22 -11.37 7.28
CA ARG A 178 -1.93 -12.75 6.84
C ARG A 178 -0.56 -13.17 7.34
N ILE A 179 -0.44 -14.40 7.81
CA ILE A 179 0.84 -14.96 8.24
C ILE A 179 1.19 -16.21 7.44
N ALA A 180 2.49 -16.45 7.31
CA ALA A 180 2.99 -17.62 6.59
C ALA A 180 2.71 -18.90 7.40
N GLY A 181 2.28 -19.97 6.72
CA GLY A 181 1.96 -21.25 7.37
C GLY A 181 3.16 -22.03 7.90
N ASP A 182 4.39 -21.53 7.72
CA ASP A 182 5.64 -22.09 8.26
C ASP A 182 6.13 -21.37 9.53
N ARG A 183 5.33 -20.44 10.07
CA ARG A 183 5.66 -19.69 11.29
C ARG A 183 5.45 -20.54 12.54
N VAL A 184 6.13 -20.13 13.60
CA VAL A 184 6.06 -20.75 14.92
C VAL A 184 5.66 -19.70 15.95
N PHE A 185 4.66 -20.04 16.74
CA PHE A 185 4.15 -19.25 17.84
C PHE A 185 4.35 -19.99 19.16
N TYR A 186 4.14 -19.28 20.25
CA TYR A 186 4.18 -19.78 21.61
C TYR A 186 2.94 -19.29 22.35
N ASP A 187 2.47 -20.04 23.34
CA ASP A 187 1.46 -19.52 24.26
C ASP A 187 2.11 -18.70 25.41
N GLY A 188 1.32 -17.78 25.98
CA GLY A 188 1.70 -16.94 27.13
C GLY A 188 1.86 -17.68 28.46
N ARG A 189 1.91 -19.03 28.46
CA ARG A 189 2.02 -19.86 29.67
C ARG A 189 3.43 -20.46 29.78
N PRO A 190 4.44 -19.71 30.27
CA PRO A 190 5.76 -20.30 30.50
C PRO A 190 5.62 -21.46 31.48
N GLY A 191 6.21 -22.61 31.13
CA GLY A 191 6.16 -23.80 31.98
C GLY A 191 6.79 -23.57 33.36
N PRO A 192 6.50 -24.44 34.34
CA PRO A 192 7.05 -24.30 35.70
C PRO A 192 8.58 -24.21 35.68
N ARG A 193 9.14 -23.40 36.59
CA ARG A 193 10.58 -23.20 36.73
C ARG A 193 11.27 -24.56 36.90
N LYS A 194 12.18 -24.88 35.98
CA LYS A 194 13.04 -26.06 36.13
C LYS A 194 14.05 -25.82 37.27
N PRO A 195 14.29 -26.79 38.17
CA PRO A 195 15.34 -26.66 39.18
C PRO A 195 16.72 -26.57 38.53
N GLY A 196 17.56 -25.64 39.00
CA GLY A 196 18.95 -25.46 38.55
C GLY A 196 19.36 -24.01 38.29
N PRO A 197 20.67 -23.75 38.11
CA PRO A 197 21.18 -22.44 37.72
C PRO A 197 20.79 -22.16 36.26
N GLY A 198 19.95 -21.15 36.04
CA GLY A 198 19.50 -20.79 34.69
C GLY A 198 18.30 -19.85 34.70
N ARG A 199 18.15 -19.10 33.60
CA ARG A 199 17.00 -18.22 33.38
C ARG A 199 15.76 -19.06 33.05
N ASN A 200 14.61 -18.70 33.62
CA ASN A 200 13.33 -19.33 33.30
C ASN A 200 13.00 -19.19 31.81
N GLY A 201 12.32 -20.20 31.26
CA GLY A 201 11.75 -20.11 29.92
C GLY A 201 10.75 -18.95 29.84
N VAL A 202 10.96 -18.05 28.88
CA VAL A 202 10.08 -16.88 28.66
C VAL A 202 8.88 -17.23 27.76
N HIS A 203 9.03 -18.28 26.95
CA HIS A 203 8.02 -18.73 26.01
C HIS A 203 7.40 -20.03 26.52
N GLY A 204 6.08 -20.17 26.39
CA GLY A 204 5.36 -21.39 26.74
C GLY A 204 5.47 -22.47 25.68
N ARG A 205 4.39 -23.21 25.45
CA ARG A 205 4.36 -24.34 24.52
C ARG A 205 4.51 -23.86 23.07
N ARG A 206 5.37 -24.54 22.32
CA ARG A 206 5.60 -24.27 20.90
C ARG A 206 4.40 -24.72 20.06
N PHE A 207 3.93 -23.84 19.19
CA PHE A 207 2.84 -24.06 18.22
C PHE A 207 3.37 -23.82 16.80
N ASN A 208 3.55 -24.88 16.02
CA ASN A 208 4.06 -24.81 14.65
C ASN A 208 2.91 -24.88 13.64
N LEU A 209 2.71 -23.84 12.84
CA LEU A 209 1.60 -23.75 11.89
C LEU A 209 1.65 -24.77 10.75
N ALA A 210 2.83 -25.32 10.49
CA ALA A 210 3.05 -26.34 9.45
C ALA A 210 2.84 -27.77 9.95
N ALA A 211 2.67 -27.97 11.26
CA ALA A 211 2.47 -29.31 11.82
C ALA A 211 1.01 -29.74 11.66
N ASP A 212 0.79 -30.99 11.22
CA ASP A 212 -0.56 -31.54 11.05
C ASP A 212 -1.24 -31.90 12.38
N ALA A 213 -0.46 -32.10 13.44
CA ALA A 213 -0.94 -32.42 14.77
C ALA A 213 -1.07 -31.14 15.63
N ASP A 214 -2.30 -30.63 15.74
CA ASP A 214 -2.65 -29.54 16.67
C ASP A 214 -2.35 -29.99 18.11
N THR A 215 -1.34 -29.40 18.72
CA THR A 215 -0.93 -29.75 20.09
C THR A 215 -1.77 -29.03 21.16
N ARG A 216 -2.52 -27.99 20.78
CA ARG A 216 -3.41 -27.19 21.63
C ARG A 216 -4.80 -27.10 21.00
N PRO A 217 -5.90 -27.39 21.73
CA PRO A 217 -7.25 -27.18 21.22
C PRO A 217 -7.50 -25.69 20.93
N PRO A 218 -8.28 -25.35 19.90
CA PRO A 218 -8.64 -23.97 19.62
C PRO A 218 -9.53 -23.40 20.75
N ASP A 219 -9.35 -22.12 21.06
CA ASP A 219 -10.15 -21.43 22.07
C ASP A 219 -11.50 -20.98 21.50
N GLN A 220 -11.58 -20.71 20.19
CA GLN A 220 -12.83 -20.43 19.47
C GLN A 220 -12.88 -21.22 18.15
N VAL A 221 -14.09 -21.66 17.78
CA VAL A 221 -14.36 -22.38 16.53
C VAL A 221 -15.63 -21.83 15.89
N LEU A 222 -15.57 -21.51 14.61
CA LEU A 222 -16.70 -21.18 13.77
C LEU A 222 -16.75 -22.14 12.58
N VAL A 223 -17.93 -22.71 12.33
CA VAL A 223 -18.20 -23.51 11.13
C VAL A 223 -19.31 -22.83 10.36
N VAL A 224 -19.02 -22.42 9.13
CA VAL A 224 -20.01 -21.89 8.19
C VAL A 224 -20.30 -22.96 7.14
N PRO A 225 -21.45 -23.62 7.20
CA PRO A 225 -21.82 -24.61 6.19
C PRO A 225 -22.16 -23.93 4.85
N ASP A 226 -22.00 -24.68 3.76
CA ASP A 226 -22.61 -24.43 2.45
C ASP A 226 -22.41 -23.03 1.84
N THR A 227 -21.20 -22.49 1.94
CA THR A 227 -20.88 -21.26 1.21
C THR A 227 -20.81 -21.54 -0.29
N THR A 228 -21.46 -20.69 -1.11
CA THR A 228 -21.55 -20.89 -2.57
C THR A 228 -20.18 -21.06 -3.24
N LYS A 229 -19.16 -20.34 -2.76
CA LYS A 229 -17.81 -20.31 -3.37
C LYS A 229 -16.82 -21.26 -2.72
N TYR A 230 -16.97 -21.56 -1.44
CA TYR A 230 -15.94 -22.24 -0.66
C TYR A 230 -16.41 -23.56 -0.03
N GLY A 231 -17.70 -23.93 -0.20
CA GLY A 231 -18.29 -25.07 0.49
C GLY A 231 -18.33 -24.82 2.00
N ARG A 232 -18.00 -25.83 2.79
CA ARG A 232 -17.82 -25.68 4.23
C ARG A 232 -16.57 -24.85 4.55
N VAL A 233 -16.72 -23.82 5.38
CA VAL A 233 -15.61 -23.01 5.92
C VAL A 233 -15.50 -23.28 7.42
N GLU A 234 -14.30 -23.64 7.86
CA GLU A 234 -13.99 -23.84 9.27
C GLU A 234 -12.90 -22.86 9.69
N VAL A 235 -13.21 -22.07 10.72
CA VAL A 235 -12.33 -21.06 11.28
C VAL A 235 -12.04 -21.41 12.73
N ARG A 236 -10.76 -21.51 13.08
CA ARG A 236 -10.29 -21.83 14.42
C ARG A 236 -9.38 -20.72 14.92
N ALA A 237 -9.46 -20.35 16.19
CA ALA A 237 -8.61 -19.34 16.78
C ALA A 237 -7.94 -19.80 18.08
N TRP A 238 -6.72 -19.33 18.28
CA TRP A 238 -5.93 -19.52 19.50
C TRP A 238 -5.49 -18.15 20.02
N HIS A 239 -5.96 -17.77 21.21
CA HIS A 239 -5.67 -16.52 21.90
C HIS A 239 -4.39 -16.61 22.75
N GLY A 240 -3.84 -15.44 23.10
CA GLY A 240 -2.64 -15.33 23.94
C GLY A 240 -1.41 -15.97 23.29
N MET A 241 -1.33 -15.89 21.96
CA MET A 241 -0.23 -16.43 21.17
C MET A 241 0.78 -15.33 20.86
N HIS A 242 2.07 -15.63 20.89
CA HIS A 242 3.13 -14.68 20.52
C HIS A 242 4.22 -15.34 19.68
N GLN A 243 4.86 -14.54 18.83
CA GLN A 243 6.07 -14.94 18.14
C GLN A 243 7.30 -14.52 18.96
N LYS A 244 8.36 -15.33 18.92
CA LYS A 244 9.68 -14.89 19.40
C LYS A 244 10.23 -13.82 18.45
N VAL A 245 10.17 -12.57 18.87
CA VAL A 245 10.78 -11.45 18.14
C VAL A 245 12.30 -11.47 18.28
N GLN A 246 12.99 -10.82 17.34
CA GLN A 246 14.45 -10.74 17.27
C GLN A 246 14.87 -9.27 17.15
N ARG A 247 16.12 -8.95 17.53
CA ARG A 247 16.71 -7.62 17.35
C ARG A 247 17.10 -7.37 15.89
N THR A 248 16.10 -7.34 15.01
CA THR A 248 16.23 -7.09 13.58
C THR A 248 15.08 -6.23 13.10
N GLY A 249 15.29 -5.50 12.00
CA GLY A 249 14.28 -4.61 11.43
C GLY A 249 13.80 -3.57 12.44
N TYR A 250 12.48 -3.49 12.64
CA TYR A 250 11.84 -2.55 13.56
C TYR A 250 12.41 -2.60 15.00
N PHE A 251 12.59 -3.79 15.57
CA PHE A 251 13.08 -3.91 16.96
C PHE A 251 14.56 -3.54 17.12
N ALA A 252 15.34 -3.51 16.03
CA ALA A 252 16.71 -3.01 16.10
C ALA A 252 16.74 -1.48 16.23
N LEU A 253 15.73 -0.78 15.69
CA LEU A 253 15.62 0.69 15.81
C LEU A 253 15.27 1.13 17.24
N LEU A 254 14.66 0.23 18.01
CA LEU A 254 14.26 0.49 19.39
C LEU A 254 15.29 0.01 20.42
N GLU A 255 16.54 -0.28 20.03
CA GLU A 255 17.55 -0.82 20.95
C GLU A 255 17.81 0.06 22.18
N GLY A 256 17.70 1.39 22.03
CA GLY A 256 17.84 2.33 23.15
C GLY A 256 16.67 2.33 24.12
N GLU A 257 15.47 1.95 23.66
CA GLU A 257 14.23 1.93 24.45
C GLU A 257 13.96 0.53 25.04
N LEU A 258 14.12 -0.48 24.20
CA LEU A 258 14.02 -1.89 24.53
C LEU A 258 15.42 -2.35 24.94
N PHE A 259 15.73 -2.24 26.24
CA PHE A 259 16.96 -2.70 26.89
C PHE A 259 17.30 -4.20 26.60
N SER A 260 17.87 -4.94 27.54
CA SER A 260 18.24 -6.36 27.36
C SER A 260 17.07 -7.32 27.04
N ARG A 261 15.82 -6.88 27.14
CA ARG A 261 14.62 -7.72 27.01
C ARG A 261 13.72 -7.25 25.87
N LEU A 262 13.54 -8.13 24.89
CA LEU A 262 12.54 -7.96 23.84
C LEU A 262 11.12 -8.21 24.39
N PRO A 263 10.12 -7.48 23.89
CA PRO A 263 8.73 -7.58 24.36
C PRO A 263 8.10 -8.91 23.96
N ILE A 264 7.14 -9.36 24.78
CA ILE A 264 6.19 -10.41 24.40
C ILE A 264 4.97 -9.69 23.86
N ILE A 265 4.67 -9.94 22.58
CA ILE A 265 3.57 -9.30 21.89
C ILE A 265 2.53 -10.37 21.60
N GLU A 266 1.45 -10.34 22.38
CA GLU A 266 0.37 -11.30 22.29
C GLU A 266 -0.64 -10.90 21.22
N GLY A 267 -1.28 -11.91 20.65
CA GLY A 267 -2.37 -11.77 19.70
C GLY A 267 -3.11 -13.10 19.54
N THR A 268 -4.02 -13.12 18.58
CA THR A 268 -4.80 -14.30 18.22
C THR A 268 -4.33 -14.84 16.88
N VAL A 269 -3.96 -16.12 16.84
CA VAL A 269 -3.70 -16.83 15.58
C VAL A 269 -5.01 -17.45 15.11
N ILE A 270 -5.38 -17.21 13.85
CA ILE A 270 -6.62 -17.69 13.24
C ILE A 270 -6.26 -18.59 12.05
N GLN A 271 -6.80 -19.80 12.03
CA GLN A 271 -6.74 -20.74 10.92
C GLN A 271 -8.06 -20.70 10.15
N VAL A 272 -7.99 -20.62 8.82
CA VAL A 272 -9.15 -20.71 7.95
C VAL A 272 -8.93 -21.88 6.98
N ARG A 273 -9.81 -22.88 7.09
CA ARG A 273 -9.90 -24.03 6.20
C ARG A 273 -11.17 -23.93 5.38
N VAL A 274 -11.06 -24.23 4.10
CA VAL A 274 -12.18 -24.26 3.17
C VAL A 274 -12.25 -25.62 2.51
N GLU A 275 -13.43 -26.05 2.09
CA GLU A 275 -13.61 -27.30 1.37
C GLU A 275 -13.07 -27.19 -0.07
N ARG A 276 -13.37 -26.07 -0.74
CA ARG A 276 -12.97 -25.82 -2.13
C ARG A 276 -12.68 -24.35 -2.39
N LEU A 277 -11.94 -24.08 -3.46
CA LEU A 277 -11.73 -22.73 -3.98
C LEU A 277 -12.84 -22.36 -4.98
N PRO A 278 -13.01 -21.07 -5.32
CA PRO A 278 -14.08 -20.63 -6.25
C PRO A 278 -14.00 -21.24 -7.65
N ASN A 279 -12.85 -21.82 -8.03
CA ASN A 279 -12.66 -22.54 -9.28
C ASN A 279 -12.79 -24.06 -9.14
N GLY A 280 -13.39 -24.55 -8.05
CA GLY A 280 -13.65 -25.96 -7.80
C GLY A 280 -12.45 -26.78 -7.33
N ARG A 281 -11.24 -26.22 -7.34
CA ARG A 281 -10.03 -26.92 -6.90
C ARG A 281 -9.95 -27.01 -5.38
N SER A 282 -9.33 -28.07 -4.88
CA SER A 282 -8.96 -28.18 -3.47
C SER A 282 -7.99 -27.06 -3.06
N PRO A 283 -8.10 -26.51 -1.85
CA PRO A 283 -7.14 -25.54 -1.35
C PRO A 283 -5.77 -26.19 -1.17
N HIS A 284 -4.77 -25.60 -1.79
CA HIS A 284 -3.39 -26.09 -1.75
C HIS A 284 -2.67 -25.75 -0.44
N ARG A 285 -3.16 -24.74 0.30
CA ARG A 285 -2.60 -24.29 1.58
C ARG A 285 -3.71 -23.74 2.48
N THR A 286 -3.60 -24.05 3.77
CA THR A 286 -4.39 -23.41 4.82
C THR A 286 -4.06 -21.92 4.91
N MET A 287 -5.09 -21.10 5.11
CA MET A 287 -4.89 -19.67 5.35
C MET A 287 -4.73 -19.43 6.85
N TRP A 288 -3.69 -18.70 7.21
CA TRP A 288 -3.41 -18.30 8.59
C TRP A 288 -3.42 -16.78 8.69
N LEU A 289 -4.06 -16.26 9.72
CA LEU A 289 -4.17 -14.84 10.02
C LEU A 289 -3.70 -14.58 11.46
N TRP A 290 -3.14 -13.41 11.69
CA TRP A 290 -2.85 -12.85 13.00
C TRP A 290 -3.83 -11.71 13.25
N TYR A 291 -4.50 -11.76 14.40
CA TYR A 291 -5.37 -10.71 14.87
C TYR A 291 -4.80 -10.07 16.15
N SER A 292 -4.84 -8.75 16.23
CA SER A 292 -4.54 -8.01 17.45
C SER A 292 -5.46 -6.80 17.58
N GLY A 293 -6.03 -6.60 18.76
CA GLY A 293 -6.98 -5.51 19.02
C GLY A 293 -8.02 -5.94 20.04
N LEU A 294 -8.90 -5.01 20.39
CA LEU A 294 -10.12 -5.29 21.14
C LEU A 294 -11.33 -4.91 20.28
N PRO A 295 -12.50 -5.56 20.46
CA PRO A 295 -12.73 -6.72 21.33
C PRO A 295 -12.04 -7.99 20.81
N GLU A 296 -12.32 -9.17 21.40
CA GLU A 296 -11.92 -10.44 20.80
C GLU A 296 -12.39 -10.56 19.33
N PRO A 297 -11.66 -11.29 18.47
CA PRO A 297 -11.96 -11.32 17.05
C PRO A 297 -13.30 -11.99 16.77
N ASP A 298 -14.18 -11.29 16.06
CA ASP A 298 -15.28 -11.93 15.36
C ASP A 298 -14.70 -12.74 14.19
N LEU A 299 -14.75 -14.07 14.33
CA LEU A 299 -14.17 -14.98 13.35
C LEU A 299 -14.83 -14.82 11.97
N ASP A 300 -16.16 -14.62 11.90
CA ASP A 300 -16.88 -14.49 10.62
C ASP A 300 -16.48 -13.20 9.90
N VAL A 301 -16.31 -12.11 10.65
CA VAL A 301 -15.78 -10.85 10.10
C VAL A 301 -14.34 -11.03 9.65
N CYS A 302 -13.46 -11.63 10.45
CA CYS A 302 -12.03 -11.74 10.14
C CYS A 302 -11.77 -12.43 8.79
N TRP A 303 -12.30 -13.64 8.58
CA TRP A 303 -12.01 -14.37 7.35
C TRP A 303 -12.64 -13.68 6.12
N ARG A 304 -13.84 -13.11 6.25
CA ARG A 304 -14.50 -12.38 5.16
C ARG A 304 -13.79 -11.07 4.83
N ALA A 305 -13.40 -10.30 5.84
CA ALA A 305 -12.65 -9.05 5.69
C ALA A 305 -11.32 -9.29 4.97
N TYR A 306 -10.60 -10.36 5.33
CA TYR A 306 -9.38 -10.73 4.61
C TYR A 306 -9.62 -11.01 3.12
N LEU A 307 -10.73 -11.67 2.77
CA LEU A 307 -11.12 -11.87 1.37
C LEU A 307 -11.55 -10.58 0.64
N ARG A 308 -11.94 -9.52 1.37
CA ARG A 308 -12.22 -8.19 0.81
C ARG A 308 -10.97 -7.36 0.54
N ARG A 309 -9.85 -7.68 1.17
CA ARG A 309 -8.56 -7.02 0.89
C ARG A 309 -8.22 -7.03 -0.61
N PHE A 310 -8.59 -8.11 -1.31
CA PHE A 310 -8.38 -8.23 -2.76
C PHE A 310 -9.14 -7.19 -3.60
N ASP A 311 -10.18 -6.53 -3.07
CA ASP A 311 -10.91 -5.48 -3.79
C ASP A 311 -10.00 -4.27 -4.09
N MET A 312 -8.92 -4.07 -3.31
CA MET A 312 -7.87 -3.08 -3.60
C MET A 312 -7.16 -3.36 -4.93
N GLU A 313 -7.00 -4.62 -5.34
CA GLU A 313 -6.34 -4.98 -6.60
C GLU A 313 -7.14 -4.47 -7.81
N HIS A 314 -8.47 -4.45 -7.70
CA HIS A 314 -9.32 -3.84 -8.72
C HIS A 314 -9.07 -2.33 -8.83
N THR A 315 -8.81 -1.69 -7.69
CA THR A 315 -8.48 -0.26 -7.61
C THR A 315 -7.11 0.01 -8.20
N PHE A 316 -6.07 -0.73 -7.80
CA PHE A 316 -4.73 -0.61 -8.40
C PHE A 316 -4.74 -0.90 -9.90
N LYS A 317 -5.50 -1.90 -10.36
CA LYS A 317 -5.67 -2.17 -11.78
C LYS A 317 -6.29 -0.99 -12.51
N MET A 318 -7.34 -0.38 -11.96
CA MET A 318 -7.96 0.83 -12.52
C MET A 318 -6.98 2.00 -12.58
N MET A 319 -6.28 2.27 -11.47
CA MET A 319 -5.29 3.35 -11.36
C MET A 319 -4.17 3.20 -12.40
N LYS A 320 -3.59 2.00 -12.50
CA LYS A 320 -2.48 1.69 -13.41
C LYS A 320 -2.90 1.67 -14.87
N SER A 321 -3.99 0.96 -15.19
CA SER A 321 -4.36 0.67 -16.58
C SER A 321 -5.26 1.71 -17.22
N GLN A 322 -6.06 2.46 -16.45
CA GLN A 322 -7.03 3.40 -17.02
C GLN A 322 -6.71 4.85 -16.70
N LEU A 323 -6.34 5.13 -15.45
CA LEU A 323 -6.11 6.50 -15.01
C LEU A 323 -4.66 6.97 -15.18
N GLY A 324 -3.75 6.05 -15.51
CA GLY A 324 -2.37 6.38 -15.91
C GLY A 324 -1.43 6.59 -14.73
N TRP A 325 -1.64 5.93 -13.59
CA TRP A 325 -0.76 6.04 -12.43
C TRP A 325 0.71 5.76 -12.79
N THR A 326 0.98 4.65 -13.48
CA THR A 326 2.34 4.28 -13.94
C THR A 326 2.70 4.81 -15.34
N ALA A 327 1.75 5.46 -16.02
CA ALA A 327 1.99 6.08 -17.32
C ALA A 327 2.77 7.40 -17.20
N ALA A 328 2.64 8.08 -16.05
CA ALA A 328 3.39 9.28 -15.72
C ALA A 328 4.90 9.00 -15.62
N ARG A 329 5.69 9.61 -16.51
CA ARG A 329 7.16 9.51 -16.52
C ARG A 329 7.81 10.75 -15.89
N VAL A 330 7.40 11.10 -14.67
CA VAL A 330 7.91 12.27 -13.93
C VAL A 330 9.38 12.08 -13.50
N ARG A 331 10.15 13.12 -13.18
CA ARG A 331 11.59 12.97 -12.83
C ARG A 331 11.81 12.68 -11.36
N HIS A 332 11.07 13.38 -10.50
CA HIS A 332 11.28 13.41 -9.05
C HIS A 332 10.14 12.71 -8.30
N PRO A 333 10.40 12.13 -7.12
CA PRO A 333 9.39 11.41 -6.35
C PRO A 333 8.25 12.31 -5.87
N GLU A 334 8.51 13.57 -5.56
CA GLU A 334 7.51 14.56 -5.12
C GLU A 334 6.46 14.79 -6.20
N GLN A 335 6.87 14.77 -7.47
CA GLN A 335 5.96 14.84 -8.62
C GLN A 335 5.06 13.59 -8.69
N ALA A 336 5.60 12.41 -8.37
CA ALA A 336 4.81 11.18 -8.31
C ALA A 336 3.85 11.15 -7.12
N VAL A 337 4.22 11.74 -5.98
CA VAL A 337 3.32 11.96 -4.83
C VAL A 337 2.14 12.83 -5.23
N ARG A 338 2.39 14.01 -5.82
CA ARG A 338 1.31 14.89 -6.31
C ARG A 338 0.42 14.21 -7.34
N TRP A 339 1.02 13.47 -8.29
CA TRP A 339 0.26 12.71 -9.27
C TRP A 339 -0.62 11.62 -8.63
N THR A 340 -0.11 10.96 -7.59
CA THR A 340 -0.85 9.97 -6.82
C THR A 340 -2.06 10.60 -6.13
N TRP A 341 -1.89 11.75 -5.46
CA TRP A 341 -3.01 12.48 -4.84
C TRP A 341 -4.09 12.91 -5.83
N LEU A 342 -3.70 13.42 -7.01
CA LEU A 342 -4.66 13.76 -8.07
C LEU A 342 -5.47 12.53 -8.52
N LEU A 343 -4.84 11.36 -8.58
CA LEU A 343 -5.49 10.10 -8.94
C LEU A 343 -6.41 9.56 -7.85
N LEU A 344 -6.02 9.67 -6.57
CA LEU A 344 -6.89 9.36 -5.43
C LEU A 344 -8.17 10.21 -5.52
N ALA A 345 -8.02 11.52 -5.63
CA ALA A 345 -9.15 12.45 -5.75
C ALA A 345 -10.04 12.10 -6.95
N ALA A 346 -9.43 11.82 -8.11
CA ALA A 346 -10.16 11.45 -9.32
C ALA A 346 -10.94 10.12 -9.15
N TYR A 347 -10.34 9.11 -8.53
CA TYR A 347 -11.04 7.84 -8.28
C TYR A 347 -12.17 7.99 -7.26
N VAL A 348 -11.99 8.80 -6.21
CA VAL A 348 -13.06 9.09 -5.25
C VAL A 348 -14.19 9.85 -5.92
N GLN A 349 -13.91 10.80 -6.82
CA GLN A 349 -14.94 11.44 -7.64
C GLN A 349 -15.73 10.43 -8.49
N LEU A 350 -15.05 9.46 -9.14
CA LEU A 350 -15.73 8.37 -9.85
C LEU A 350 -16.61 7.55 -8.90
N ARG A 351 -16.10 7.22 -7.72
CA ARG A 351 -16.85 6.46 -6.72
C ARG A 351 -18.11 7.21 -6.29
N LEU A 352 -18.02 8.52 -6.02
CA LEU A 352 -19.16 9.35 -5.65
C LEU A 352 -20.18 9.47 -6.81
N ALA A 353 -19.70 9.60 -8.04
CA ALA A 353 -20.55 9.68 -9.23
C ALA A 353 -21.22 8.35 -9.64
N ARG A 354 -20.88 7.21 -9.01
CA ARG A 354 -21.33 5.87 -9.44
C ARG A 354 -22.85 5.68 -9.47
N HIS A 355 -23.57 6.47 -8.68
CA HIS A 355 -25.04 6.45 -8.60
C HIS A 355 -25.71 7.55 -9.44
N LEU A 356 -24.92 8.44 -10.04
CA LEU A 356 -25.40 9.58 -10.82
C LEU A 356 -25.32 9.34 -12.33
N VAL A 357 -24.54 8.34 -12.76
CA VAL A 357 -24.29 8.04 -14.17
C VAL A 357 -25.26 7.00 -14.72
N GLY A 358 -25.70 7.20 -15.96
CA GLY A 358 -26.36 6.14 -16.74
C GLY A 358 -25.36 5.13 -17.31
N ASP A 359 -25.80 3.88 -17.49
CA ASP A 359 -24.95 2.82 -18.07
C ASP A 359 -24.79 3.01 -19.59
N LEU A 360 -23.68 3.62 -20.01
CA LEU A 360 -23.25 3.68 -21.43
C LEU A 360 -22.67 2.33 -21.89
N ARG A 361 -23.51 1.31 -21.84
CA ARG A 361 -23.18 -0.09 -22.09
C ARG A 361 -22.84 -0.34 -23.56
N ARG A 362 -21.76 -1.06 -23.83
CA ARG A 362 -21.45 -1.54 -25.18
C ARG A 362 -22.37 -2.72 -25.57
N PRO A 363 -22.62 -2.98 -26.87
CA PRO A 363 -23.54 -4.05 -27.29
C PRO A 363 -23.21 -5.44 -26.73
N TRP A 364 -21.92 -5.77 -26.59
CA TRP A 364 -21.43 -7.05 -26.05
C TRP A 364 -21.32 -7.10 -24.52
N GLU A 365 -21.59 -5.99 -23.83
CA GLU A 365 -21.48 -5.92 -22.37
C GLU A 365 -22.77 -6.40 -21.70
N ARG A 366 -22.62 -7.34 -20.75
CA ARG A 366 -23.75 -7.85 -19.94
C ARG A 366 -24.40 -6.72 -19.14
N ARG A 367 -25.72 -6.77 -18.95
CA ARG A 367 -26.41 -5.85 -18.04
C ARG A 367 -25.90 -6.07 -16.60
N PRO A 368 -25.71 -5.01 -15.80
CA PRO A 368 -25.44 -5.16 -14.38
C PRO A 368 -26.59 -5.91 -13.71
N ARG A 369 -26.30 -6.68 -12.67
CA ARG A 369 -27.36 -7.30 -11.87
C ARG A 369 -28.16 -6.20 -11.15
N PRO A 370 -29.48 -6.37 -10.96
CA PRO A 370 -30.27 -5.45 -10.15
C PRO A 370 -29.64 -5.20 -8.78
N GLY A 371 -29.66 -3.94 -8.31
CA GLY A 371 -29.07 -3.53 -7.03
C GLY A 371 -27.54 -3.51 -6.97
N ARG A 372 -26.82 -3.81 -8.06
CA ARG A 372 -25.34 -3.69 -8.11
C ARG A 372 -24.93 -2.36 -8.77
N PRO A 373 -24.01 -1.60 -8.15
CA PRO A 373 -23.49 -0.39 -8.78
C PRO A 373 -22.71 -0.74 -10.06
N LEU A 374 -22.66 0.21 -10.98
CA LEU A 374 -21.80 0.11 -12.16
C LEU A 374 -20.33 -0.03 -11.76
N THR A 375 -19.54 -0.72 -12.58
CA THR A 375 -18.11 -0.87 -12.33
C THR A 375 -17.36 0.46 -12.56
N PRO A 376 -16.18 0.66 -11.96
CA PRO A 376 -15.39 1.88 -12.18
C PRO A 376 -15.15 2.24 -13.66
N TYR A 377 -14.95 1.22 -14.49
CA TYR A 377 -14.77 1.37 -15.94
C TYR A 377 -16.01 1.93 -16.64
N ARG A 378 -17.20 1.46 -16.26
CA ARG A 378 -18.47 1.92 -16.84
C ARG A 378 -18.82 3.32 -16.36
N VAL A 379 -18.61 3.59 -15.06
CA VAL A 379 -18.83 4.93 -14.51
C VAL A 379 -17.94 5.96 -15.18
N ARG A 380 -16.64 5.65 -15.36
CA ARG A 380 -15.71 6.52 -16.07
C ARG A 380 -16.18 6.86 -17.48
N ARG A 381 -16.70 5.88 -18.23
CA ARG A 381 -17.20 6.08 -19.60
C ARG A 381 -18.32 7.12 -19.65
N ALA A 382 -19.22 7.09 -18.66
CA ALA A 382 -20.36 8.01 -18.56
C ALA A 382 -20.05 9.30 -17.78
N PHE A 383 -18.88 9.41 -17.15
CA PHE A 383 -18.55 10.48 -16.21
C PHE A 383 -18.62 11.88 -16.85
N ARG A 384 -18.33 12.00 -18.15
CA ARG A 384 -18.44 13.28 -18.88
C ARG A 384 -19.81 13.93 -18.74
N HIS A 385 -20.89 13.14 -18.75
CA HIS A 385 -22.25 13.68 -18.63
C HIS A 385 -22.55 14.25 -17.24
N VAL A 386 -21.91 13.70 -16.21
CA VAL A 386 -21.98 14.26 -14.85
C VAL A 386 -21.12 15.52 -14.76
N HIS A 387 -19.92 15.48 -15.35
CA HIS A 387 -19.03 16.63 -15.40
C HIS A 387 -19.66 17.84 -16.12
N ASP A 388 -20.32 17.61 -17.26
CA ASP A 388 -21.00 18.67 -18.04
C ASP A 388 -22.08 19.40 -17.23
N ARG A 389 -22.75 18.69 -16.31
CA ARG A 389 -23.77 19.27 -15.43
C ARG A 389 -23.19 19.98 -14.20
N LEU A 390 -22.12 19.43 -13.63
CA LEU A 390 -21.47 20.02 -12.45
C LEU A 390 -20.59 21.22 -12.81
N GLY A 391 -20.08 21.26 -14.05
CA GLY A 391 -19.09 22.23 -14.48
C GLY A 391 -17.72 22.01 -13.80
N THR A 392 -16.93 23.08 -13.73
CA THR A 392 -15.58 23.05 -13.18
C THR A 392 -15.36 24.18 -12.19
N SER A 393 -14.95 23.85 -10.97
CA SER A 393 -14.60 24.84 -9.94
C SER A 393 -13.27 25.54 -10.22
N ALA A 394 -12.49 25.07 -11.21
CA ALA A 394 -11.22 25.67 -11.55
C ALA A 394 -11.43 26.99 -12.31
N ARG A 395 -10.72 28.03 -11.86
CA ARG A 395 -10.72 29.36 -12.50
C ARG A 395 -10.25 29.25 -13.95
N LEU A 396 -10.72 30.18 -14.78
CA LEU A 396 -10.23 30.31 -16.15
C LEU A 396 -8.69 30.49 -16.14
N PRO A 397 -7.98 29.83 -17.06
CA PRO A 397 -6.56 30.09 -17.27
C PRO A 397 -6.34 31.58 -17.51
N LYS A 398 -5.31 32.14 -16.89
CA LYS A 398 -4.82 33.46 -17.30
C LYS A 398 -4.10 33.28 -18.63
N SER A 399 -4.56 33.96 -19.68
CA SER A 399 -3.85 33.98 -20.95
C SER A 399 -2.56 34.78 -20.79
N THR A 400 -1.41 34.12 -20.84
CA THR A 400 -0.11 34.77 -20.99
C THR A 400 0.19 34.90 -22.47
N HIS A 401 -0.61 35.68 -23.19
CA HIS A 401 -0.08 36.35 -24.37
C HIS A 401 0.36 37.74 -23.90
N PRO A 402 1.59 38.19 -24.18
CA PRO A 402 1.76 39.61 -24.43
C PRO A 402 0.73 39.97 -25.49
N GLY A 403 -0.13 40.96 -25.24
CA GLY A 403 -1.03 41.46 -26.30
C GLY A 403 -0.20 41.86 -27.53
N PRO A 404 -0.82 42.03 -28.71
CA PRO A 404 -0.14 42.66 -29.83
C PRO A 404 0.12 44.13 -29.46
N GLY A 405 1.27 44.37 -28.84
CA GLY A 405 1.65 45.65 -28.26
C GLY A 405 3.11 45.64 -27.88
N ALA A 406 3.93 46.12 -28.82
CA ALA A 406 5.34 46.51 -28.72
C ALA A 406 6.31 45.50 -28.06
N LEU A 407 7.22 44.97 -28.89
CA LEU A 407 8.54 44.56 -28.41
C LEU A 407 9.14 45.74 -27.63
N PRO A 408 9.54 45.58 -26.36
CA PRO A 408 10.45 46.54 -25.75
C PRO A 408 11.78 46.42 -26.49
N GLU A 409 12.18 47.50 -27.16
CA GLU A 409 13.53 47.62 -27.66
C GLU A 409 14.53 47.40 -26.51
N GLY A 410 15.48 46.49 -26.74
CA GLY A 410 16.74 46.46 -26.00
C GLY A 410 16.70 45.81 -24.61
N ARG A 411 17.05 44.53 -24.57
CA ARG A 411 18.16 44.01 -23.73
C ARG A 411 18.43 42.55 -24.10
N ILE A 412 19.38 42.35 -25.00
CA ILE A 412 20.05 41.06 -25.16
C ILE A 412 20.92 40.88 -23.92
N GLY A 413 20.41 40.13 -22.94
CA GLY A 413 21.22 39.62 -21.83
C GLY A 413 22.19 38.59 -22.39
N GLN A 414 23.45 39.00 -22.56
CA GLN A 414 24.57 38.09 -22.78
C GLN A 414 24.69 37.15 -21.57
N LEU A 415 24.47 35.86 -21.80
CA LEU A 415 25.10 34.81 -20.99
C LEU A 415 26.19 34.21 -21.88
N PRO A 416 27.46 34.15 -21.44
CA PRO A 416 28.51 33.53 -22.23
C PRO A 416 28.19 32.04 -22.42
N ALA A 417 28.18 31.62 -23.68
CA ALA A 417 28.09 30.21 -24.05
C ALA A 417 29.37 29.50 -23.60
N THR A 418 29.26 28.56 -22.67
CA THR A 418 30.33 27.61 -22.39
C THR A 418 30.42 26.64 -23.58
N VAL A 419 31.39 26.86 -24.46
CA VAL A 419 31.74 25.93 -25.53
C VAL A 419 32.35 24.67 -24.90
N LEU A 420 31.68 23.53 -25.04
CA LEU A 420 32.27 22.22 -24.77
C LEU A 420 32.99 21.75 -26.03
N ASP A 421 34.32 21.68 -25.93
CA ASP A 421 35.24 21.14 -26.93
C ASP A 421 34.94 19.65 -27.22
N PRO A 422 34.66 19.25 -28.49
CA PRO A 422 34.33 17.89 -28.86
C PRO A 422 35.60 17.04 -29.06
N ASN A 423 36.38 16.80 -28.00
CA ASN A 423 37.45 15.80 -28.01
C ASN A 423 37.81 15.32 -26.60
N PHE A 424 36.92 14.55 -25.96
CA PHE A 424 37.33 13.73 -24.80
C PHE A 424 36.55 12.41 -24.72
N ALA A 425 36.49 11.69 -25.84
CA ALA A 425 36.17 10.27 -25.87
C ALA A 425 37.46 9.47 -26.11
N LYS A 426 38.08 8.95 -25.04
CA LYS A 426 38.87 7.70 -24.98
C LYS A 426 39.56 7.61 -23.61
N ARG A 427 39.50 6.43 -22.98
CA ARG A 427 39.93 6.02 -21.62
C ARG A 427 38.74 6.09 -20.64
N THR A 428 38.17 5.01 -20.12
CA THR A 428 38.81 3.76 -19.67
C THR A 428 37.76 2.65 -19.61
N VAL A 429 37.75 1.76 -20.60
CA VAL A 429 37.22 0.41 -20.46
C VAL A 429 38.34 -0.41 -19.82
N SER A 430 38.22 -0.71 -18.52
CA SER A 430 38.71 -1.95 -17.89
C SER A 430 38.76 -1.80 -16.37
N ARG A 431 38.09 -2.73 -15.69
CA ARG A 431 38.02 -3.07 -14.24
C ARG A 431 36.58 -2.89 -13.76
N ARG A 432 35.85 -3.92 -13.31
CA ARG A 432 36.23 -5.28 -12.94
C ARG A 432 34.95 -6.10 -12.97
N ARG A 433 34.98 -7.22 -13.68
CA ARG A 433 34.20 -8.41 -13.36
C ARG A 433 34.69 -8.91 -12.00
N GLU A 434 33.85 -8.87 -10.97
CA GLU A 434 33.84 -9.84 -9.85
C GLU A 434 32.82 -9.40 -8.80
N THR A 435 31.66 -10.06 -8.78
CA THR A 435 31.04 -10.67 -7.58
C THR A 435 29.68 -11.26 -7.96
N ARG A 436 29.73 -12.52 -8.41
CA ARG A 436 28.61 -13.45 -8.42
C ARG A 436 28.54 -14.14 -7.05
N ARG A 437 27.32 -14.43 -6.60
CA ARG A 437 26.89 -15.23 -5.41
C ARG A 437 26.66 -14.47 -4.09
N ARG A 438 25.39 -14.10 -3.85
CA ARG A 438 24.54 -14.55 -2.73
C ARG A 438 23.32 -13.62 -2.61
N VAL A 439 22.15 -14.05 -3.07
CA VAL A 439 20.87 -13.57 -2.51
C VAL A 439 19.91 -14.77 -2.50
N LYS A 440 19.91 -15.49 -1.36
CA LYS A 440 18.73 -16.17 -0.85
C LYS A 440 18.23 -15.31 0.31
N SER A 441 16.91 -15.14 0.41
CA SER A 441 16.16 -14.44 1.47
C SER A 441 16.53 -12.97 1.72
N GLN A 442 15.97 -12.06 0.92
CA GLN A 442 15.69 -10.71 1.43
C GLN A 442 14.32 -10.74 2.09
N ALA A 443 14.35 -11.07 3.38
CA ALA A 443 13.29 -10.68 4.29
C ALA A 443 13.30 -9.15 4.42
N TRP A 444 12.11 -8.60 4.64
CA TRP A 444 11.84 -7.23 5.07
C TRP A 444 12.76 -6.83 6.23
N ASN A 445 13.92 -6.26 5.90
CA ASN A 445 14.91 -5.81 6.87
C ASN A 445 15.06 -4.29 6.72
N CYS A 446 14.57 -3.56 7.72
CA CYS A 446 14.99 -2.17 7.95
C CYS A 446 16.49 -2.22 8.30
N SER A 447 17.39 -1.82 7.38
CA SER A 447 18.80 -1.66 7.71
C SER A 447 19.44 -0.56 6.87
N PRO A 448 19.99 0.49 7.51
CA PRO A 448 20.83 1.47 6.84
C PRO A 448 22.27 0.94 6.78
N ARG A 449 22.77 0.60 5.59
CA ARG A 449 24.22 0.32 5.43
C ARG A 449 24.98 1.63 5.18
N ALA A 450 25.37 2.30 6.25
CA ALA A 450 26.45 3.28 6.20
C ALA A 450 27.79 2.54 6.06
N ARG A 451 28.57 2.83 5.01
CA ARG A 451 29.96 2.35 4.88
C ARG A 451 30.89 3.30 5.64
N THR A 452 31.31 2.91 6.83
CA THR A 452 32.48 3.50 7.50
C THR A 452 33.75 2.79 7.03
N THR A 453 34.52 3.45 6.16
CA THR A 453 35.90 3.05 5.83
C THR A 453 36.84 3.49 6.94
N THR A 454 37.19 2.60 7.86
CA THR A 454 38.33 2.79 8.77
C THR A 454 39.61 2.35 8.07
N ARG A 455 40.43 3.32 7.67
CA ARG A 455 41.77 3.14 7.14
C ARG A 455 42.72 2.93 8.33
N ARG A 456 43.18 1.70 8.57
CA ARG A 456 44.30 1.43 9.49
C ARG A 456 45.59 1.94 8.85
N ALA A 457 46.16 3.00 9.42
CA ALA A 457 47.55 3.37 9.18
C ALA A 457 48.46 2.40 9.95
N ARG A 458 49.42 1.81 9.24
CA ARG A 458 50.64 1.25 9.85
C ARG A 458 51.53 2.43 10.24
N SER A 459 52.05 2.44 11.46
CA SER A 459 53.25 3.19 11.80
C SER A 459 54.29 2.21 12.31
N ASP A 460 55.47 2.30 11.71
CA ASP A 460 56.69 1.61 12.10
C ASP A 460 57.14 2.04 13.50
N ARG A 461 57.41 1.06 14.36
CA ARG A 461 58.64 0.88 15.16
C ARG A 461 58.51 -0.37 16.03
#